data_AF-A0A067YJA5-F1
#
_entry.id   AF-A0A067YJA5-F1
#
_cell.length_a   1.000
_cell.length_b   1.000
_cell.length_c   1.000
_cell.angle_alpha   90.00
_cell.angle_beta   90.00
_cell.angle_gamma   90.00
#
_symmetry.space_group_name_H-M   'P 1'
#
loop_
_entity.id
_entity.type
_entity.pdbx_description
1 polymer ?
#
loop_
_entity_poly.entity_id
_entity_poly.type
_entity_poly.pdbx_seq_one_letter_code
_entity_poly.pdbx_strand_id
1 'polypeptide(L)'
;GKKRLDLAGPLMAQVFRLKFTQLVKDIRGHLHRCVEQNKDFVLALAVKSQIITSGLRYCLATGNWGDQKKAASAKAGVSQVLNRYTYASTLSHLRRTNTPIGRDGKIAKPRRL
;
A
#
# COMPACT_ATOMS: atom_id res chain seq x y z
N GLY A 1 -4.67 -2.65 27.51
CA GLY A 1 -4.26 -2.31 26.15
C GLY A 1 -4.61 -3.42 25.17
N LYS A 2 -5.68 -3.25 24.38
CA LYS A 2 -6.10 -4.22 23.34
C LYS A 2 -5.84 -3.74 21.90
N LYS A 3 -5.40 -2.50 21.72
CA LYS A 3 -5.10 -1.90 20.41
C LYS A 3 -3.67 -2.22 19.98
N ARG A 4 -3.44 -2.34 18.67
CA ARG A 4 -2.13 -2.53 18.05
C ARG A 4 -1.82 -1.35 17.12
N LEU A 5 -0.53 -1.07 16.94
CA LEU A 5 -0.04 -0.05 16.02
C LEU A 5 0.59 -0.71 14.81
N ASP A 6 0.02 -0.46 13.64
CA ASP A 6 0.64 -0.83 12.37
C ASP A 6 1.69 0.22 12.01
N LEU A 7 2.97 -0.12 12.15
CA LEU A 7 4.10 0.72 11.74
C LEU A 7 4.47 0.47 10.27
N ALA A 8 5.59 1.04 9.82
CA ALA A 8 6.05 0.90 8.43
C ALA A 8 6.17 -0.55 7.96
N GLY A 9 6.64 -1.47 8.80
CA GLY A 9 6.83 -2.89 8.43
C GLY A 9 5.53 -3.59 8.00
N PRO A 10 4.54 -3.75 8.90
CA PRO A 10 3.26 -4.37 8.57
C PRO A 10 2.54 -3.71 7.39
N LEU A 11 2.60 -2.37 7.31
CA LEU A 11 2.00 -1.62 6.21
C LEU A 11 2.68 -1.96 4.87
N MET A 12 4.02 -1.89 4.81
CA MET A 12 4.76 -2.20 3.57
C MET A 12 4.57 -3.64 3.12
N ALA A 13 4.55 -4.59 4.07
CA ALA A 13 4.26 -6.00 3.80
C ALA A 13 2.87 -6.18 3.17
N GLN A 14 1.87 -5.43 3.64
CA GLN A 14 0.52 -5.47 3.07
C GLN A 14 0.51 -5.04 1.58
N VAL A 15 1.19 -3.95 1.24
CA VAL A 15 1.25 -3.45 -0.15
C VAL A 15 2.06 -4.40 -1.03
N PHE A 16 3.21 -4.87 -0.54
CA PHE A 16 4.04 -5.83 -1.26
C PHE A 16 3.25 -7.10 -1.60
N ARG A 17 2.55 -7.68 -0.61
CA ARG A 17 1.70 -8.86 -0.83
C ARG A 17 0.68 -8.64 -1.93
N LEU A 18 -0.01 -7.49 -1.93
CA LEU A 18 -1.02 -7.17 -2.95
C LEU A 18 -0.42 -7.13 -4.36
N LYS A 19 0.72 -6.45 -4.53
CA LYS A 19 1.39 -6.33 -5.83
C LYS A 19 2.05 -7.61 -6.29
N PHE A 20 2.58 -8.41 -5.35
CA PHE A 20 3.13 -9.72 -5.64
C PHE A 20 2.05 -10.70 -6.10
N THR A 21 0.88 -10.75 -5.45
CA THR A 21 -0.25 -11.56 -5.91
C THR A 21 -0.70 -11.16 -7.32
N GLN A 22 -0.69 -9.86 -7.63
CA GLN A 22 -0.98 -9.38 -8.98
C GLN A 22 0.06 -9.86 -10.00
N LEU A 23 1.35 -9.80 -9.67
CA LEU A 23 2.43 -10.29 -10.53
C LEU A 23 2.28 -11.78 -10.84
N VAL A 24 2.01 -12.62 -9.84
CA VAL A 24 1.79 -14.07 -10.03
C VAL A 24 0.60 -14.33 -10.93
N LYS A 25 -0.50 -13.58 -10.76
CA LYS A 25 -1.69 -13.70 -11.63
C LYS A 25 -1.37 -13.35 -13.09
N ASP A 26 -0.60 -12.29 -13.31
CA ASP A 26 -0.22 -11.85 -14.65
C ASP A 26 0.71 -12.86 -15.34
N ILE A 27 1.68 -13.44 -14.60
CA ILE A 27 2.56 -14.50 -15.10
C ILE A 27 1.75 -15.74 -15.48
N ARG A 28 0.82 -16.18 -14.62
CA ARG A 28 -0.06 -17.31 -14.92
C ARG A 28 -0.90 -17.05 -16.17
N GLY A 29 -1.44 -15.85 -16.30
CA GLY A 29 -2.21 -15.46 -17.49
C GLY A 29 -1.36 -15.35 -18.77
N HIS A 30 -0.06 -15.07 -18.66
CA HIS A 30 0.86 -15.14 -19.81
C HIS A 30 1.15 -16.59 -20.20
N LEU A 31 1.40 -17.46 -19.22
CA LEU A 31 1.64 -18.90 -19.44
C LEU A 31 0.46 -19.55 -20.18
N HIS A 32 -0.78 -19.32 -19.73
CA HIS A 32 -1.97 -19.86 -20.40
C HIS A 32 -2.02 -19.46 -21.89
N ARG A 33 -1.73 -18.19 -22.21
CA ARG A 33 -1.72 -17.69 -23.59
C ARG A 33 -0.60 -18.29 -24.44
N CYS A 34 0.58 -18.52 -23.86
CA CYS A 34 1.68 -19.20 -24.56
C CYS A 34 1.28 -20.64 -24.92
N VAL A 35 0.66 -21.36 -23.99
CA VAL A 35 0.18 -22.73 -24.20
C VAL A 35 -0.91 -22.77 -25.28
N GLU A 36 -1.91 -21.88 -25.23
CA GLU A 36 -2.97 -21.80 -26.25
C GLU A 36 -2.44 -21.50 -27.65
N GLN A 37 -1.35 -20.73 -27.75
CA GLN A 37 -0.74 -20.35 -29.02
C GLN A 37 0.38 -21.30 -29.49
N ASN A 38 0.66 -22.38 -28.76
CA ASN A 38 1.81 -23.26 -28.97
C ASN A 38 3.13 -22.48 -29.12
N LYS A 39 3.33 -21.45 -28.29
CA LYS A 39 4.56 -20.64 -28.24
C LYS A 39 5.39 -21.01 -27.02
N ASP A 40 6.71 -20.92 -27.18
CA ASP A 40 7.64 -21.10 -26.07
C ASP A 40 7.41 -20.05 -24.97
N PHE A 41 7.33 -20.52 -23.74
CA PHE A 41 7.18 -19.67 -22.57
C PHE A 41 8.55 -19.20 -22.09
N VAL A 42 8.82 -17.90 -22.25
CA VAL A 42 10.02 -17.26 -21.72
C VAL A 42 9.68 -16.50 -20.44
N LEU A 43 10.16 -16.99 -19.30
CA LEU A 43 9.88 -16.40 -17.98
C LEU A 43 10.26 -14.91 -17.90
N ALA A 44 11.39 -14.52 -18.49
CA ALA A 44 11.87 -13.13 -18.48
C ALA A 44 10.86 -12.17 -19.13
N LEU A 45 10.11 -12.61 -20.16
CA LEU A 45 9.07 -11.81 -20.81
C LEU A 45 7.77 -11.76 -19.99
N ALA A 46 7.51 -12.82 -19.20
CA ALA A 46 6.34 -12.92 -18.34
C ALA A 46 6.42 -12.00 -17.11
N VAL A 47 7.62 -11.82 -16.55
CA VAL A 47 7.85 -11.09 -15.31
C VAL A 47 7.87 -9.58 -15.56
N LYS A 48 6.77 -8.90 -15.20
CA LYS A 48 6.65 -7.44 -15.30
C LYS A 48 7.06 -6.75 -14.00
N SER A 49 8.33 -6.36 -13.89
CA SER A 49 8.90 -5.65 -12.72
C SER A 49 8.18 -4.33 -12.37
N GLN A 50 7.53 -3.71 -13.35
CA GLN A 50 6.79 -2.46 -13.17
C GLN A 50 5.57 -2.59 -12.24
N ILE A 51 4.99 -3.79 -12.08
CA ILE A 51 3.83 -4.01 -11.20
C ILE A 51 4.17 -3.65 -9.75
N ILE A 52 5.33 -4.09 -9.27
CA ILE A 52 5.80 -3.83 -7.91
C ILE A 52 6.33 -2.41 -7.81
N THR A 53 7.23 -2.02 -8.73
CA THR A 53 7.92 -0.72 -8.69
C THR A 53 6.93 0.45 -8.72
N SER A 54 6.04 0.49 -9.71
CA SER A 54 5.06 1.56 -9.86
C SER A 54 3.99 1.48 -8.78
N GLY A 55 3.61 0.27 -8.35
CA GLY A 55 2.66 0.05 -7.27
C GLY A 55 3.12 0.64 -5.93
N LEU A 56 4.38 0.37 -5.55
CA LEU A 56 4.97 0.93 -4.32
C LEU A 56 5.16 2.44 -4.43
N ARG A 57 5.69 2.93 -5.56
CA ARG A 57 5.88 4.37 -5.80
C ARG A 57 4.57 5.15 -5.67
N TYR A 58 3.47 4.62 -6.23
CA TYR A 58 2.15 5.25 -6.13
C TYR A 58 1.64 5.31 -4.67
N CYS A 59 1.72 4.21 -3.92
CA CYS A 59 1.22 4.17 -2.54
C CYS A 59 2.01 5.13 -1.63
N LEU A 60 3.33 5.21 -1.82
CA LEU A 60 4.20 6.10 -1.06
C LEU A 60 4.01 7.57 -1.45
N ALA A 61 3.83 7.88 -2.73
CA ALA A 61 3.68 9.26 -3.20
C ALA A 61 2.32 9.86 -2.85
N THR A 62 1.24 9.08 -2.94
CA THR A 62 -0.13 9.58 -2.77
C THR A 62 -0.70 9.36 -1.36
N GLY A 63 -0.10 8.44 -0.60
CA GLY A 63 -0.65 8.02 0.70
C GLY A 63 -1.90 7.15 0.59
N ASN A 64 -2.27 6.66 -0.60
CA ASN A 64 -3.35 5.70 -0.81
C ASN A 64 -2.81 4.27 -0.76
N TRP A 65 -3.17 3.52 0.27
CA TRP A 65 -2.68 2.17 0.54
C TRP A 65 -3.77 1.14 0.22
N GLY A 66 -3.71 0.57 -0.96
CA GLY A 66 -4.69 -0.41 -1.44
C GLY A 66 -4.71 -0.55 -2.96
N ASP A 67 -5.70 -1.28 -3.46
CA ASP A 67 -5.96 -1.35 -4.90
C ASP A 67 -6.69 -0.08 -5.34
N GLN A 68 -6.20 0.57 -6.40
CA GLN A 68 -6.81 1.76 -6.97
C GLN A 68 -8.24 1.49 -7.46
N LYS A 69 -8.50 0.25 -7.89
CA LYS A 69 -9.85 -0.21 -8.29
C LYS A 69 -10.82 -0.35 -7.10
N LYS A 70 -10.30 -0.42 -5.87
CA LYS A 70 -11.07 -0.51 -4.62
C LYS A 70 -10.75 0.68 -3.70
N ALA A 71 -10.70 1.88 -4.28
CA ALA A 71 -10.31 3.11 -3.58
C ALA A 71 -11.15 3.38 -2.31
N ALA A 72 -12.44 3.01 -2.31
CA ALA A 72 -13.33 3.22 -1.16
C ALA A 72 -12.95 2.43 0.10
N SER A 73 -12.24 1.31 -0.04
CA SER A 73 -11.75 0.50 1.10
C SER A 73 -10.25 0.64 1.35
N ALA A 74 -9.57 1.47 0.56
CA ALA A 74 -8.14 1.73 0.71
C ALA A 74 -7.90 2.65 1.93
N LYS A 75 -6.82 2.38 2.67
CA LYS A 75 -6.39 3.27 3.76
C LYS A 75 -5.79 4.53 3.10
N ALA A 76 -6.44 5.68 3.27
CA ALA A 76 -5.97 6.95 2.74
C ALA A 76 -5.14 7.74 3.77
N GLY A 77 -4.18 8.53 3.28
CA GLY A 77 -3.40 9.48 4.08
C GLY A 77 -2.33 8.86 5.00
N VAL A 78 -1.90 7.62 4.70
CA VAL A 78 -0.89 6.90 5.50
C VAL A 78 0.53 7.44 5.23
N SER A 79 0.87 7.73 3.97
CA SER A 79 2.11 8.43 3.61
C SER A 79 1.82 9.93 3.50
N GLN A 80 2.69 10.75 4.09
CA GLN A 80 2.56 12.20 4.14
C GLN A 80 3.92 12.85 3.88
N VAL A 81 3.91 14.04 3.30
CA VAL A 81 5.13 14.84 3.11
C VAL A 81 5.68 15.24 4.49
N LEU A 82 6.97 14.96 4.72
CA LEU A 82 7.62 15.25 5.99
C LEU A 82 7.61 16.75 6.30
N ASN A 83 7.28 17.08 7.54
CA ASN A 83 7.26 18.46 8.02
C ASN A 83 8.69 18.88 8.40
N ARG A 84 9.19 19.96 7.78
CA ARG A 84 10.56 20.46 7.91
C ARG A 84 10.64 21.90 8.44
N TYR A 85 9.60 22.40 9.12
CA TYR A 85 9.63 23.77 9.65
C TYR A 85 10.63 23.96 10.80
N THR A 86 10.73 22.99 11.71
CA THR A 86 11.71 22.97 12.80
C THR A 86 12.15 21.54 13.08
N TYR A 87 13.31 21.37 13.72
CA TYR A 87 13.79 20.05 14.14
C TYR A 87 12.76 19.32 15.02
N ALA A 88 12.16 20.04 15.97
CA ALA A 88 11.10 19.52 16.82
C ALA A 88 9.87 19.07 16.00
N SER A 89 9.49 19.83 14.97
CA SER A 89 8.38 19.47 14.08
C SER A 89 8.66 18.18 13.30
N THR A 90 9.88 18.01 12.80
CA THR A 90 10.31 16.79 12.10
C THR A 90 10.24 15.57 13.00
N LEU A 91 10.81 15.65 14.22
CA LEU A 91 10.76 14.54 15.19
C LEU A 91 9.33 14.20 15.61
N SER A 92 8.50 15.22 15.85
CA SER A 92 7.08 15.05 16.16
C SER A 92 6.36 14.32 15.02
N HIS A 93 6.62 14.70 13.77
CA HIS A 93 5.99 14.09 12.61
C HIS A 93 6.33 12.59 12.49
N LEU A 94 7.59 12.21 12.68
CA LEU A 94 8.03 10.80 12.57
C LEU A 94 7.41 9.86 13.62
N ARG A 95 6.88 10.41 14.73
CA ARG A 95 6.30 9.64 15.84
C ARG A 95 4.77 9.61 15.83
N ARG A 96 4.12 10.25 14.84
CA ARG A 96 2.65 10.28 14.79
C ARG A 96 2.07 8.91 14.47
N THR A 97 0.89 8.64 15.04
CA THR A 97 0.06 7.49 14.71
C THR A 97 -1.35 7.96 14.42
N ASN A 98 -1.98 7.43 13.38
CA ASN A 98 -3.34 7.80 13.01
C ASN A 98 -4.35 6.77 13.52
N THR A 99 -5.48 7.24 14.05
CA THR A 99 -6.64 6.37 14.30
C THR A 99 -7.59 6.49 13.10
N PRO A 100 -7.92 5.39 12.39
CA PRO A 100 -8.84 5.42 11.27
C PRO A 100 -10.27 5.60 11.80
N ILE A 101 -10.66 6.83 12.08
CA ILE A 101 -12.01 7.21 12.48
C ILE A 101 -12.60 8.07 11.36
N GLY A 102 -13.82 7.74 10.94
CA GLY A 102 -14.56 8.53 9.95
C GLY A 102 -14.70 9.99 10.41
N ARG A 103 -14.52 10.93 9.47
CA ARG A 103 -14.55 12.37 9.77
C ARG A 103 -15.92 12.85 10.28
N ASP A 104 -16.99 12.11 9.97
CA ASP A 104 -18.37 12.49 10.27
C ASP A 104 -18.86 12.05 11.66
N GLY A 105 -18.13 11.16 12.34
CA GLY A 105 -18.52 10.65 13.65
C GLY A 105 -18.08 11.54 14.80
N LYS A 106 -19.02 12.21 15.48
CA LYS A 106 -18.84 12.86 16.80
C LYS A 106 -18.69 11.82 17.94
N ILE A 107 -17.88 10.79 17.74
CA ILE A 107 -17.64 9.76 18.77
C ILE A 107 -16.60 10.29 19.74
N ALA A 108 -17.01 10.56 20.99
CA ALA A 108 -16.16 11.18 22.00
C ALA A 108 -15.17 10.21 22.67
N LYS A 109 -15.58 8.96 22.93
CA LYS A 109 -14.79 7.98 23.71
C LYS A 109 -13.35 7.75 23.21
N PRO A 110 -13.06 7.58 21.91
CA PRO A 110 -11.69 7.38 21.43
C PRO A 110 -10.85 8.67 21.36
N ARG A 111 -11.44 9.84 21.60
CA ARG A 111 -10.77 11.16 21.59
C ARG A 111 -10.47 11.69 23.00
N ARG A 112 -11.10 11.12 24.03
CA ARG A 112 -10.85 11.47 25.43
C ARG A 112 -9.58 10.75 25.91
N LEU A 113 -8.76 11.49 26.65
CA LEU A 113 -7.61 10.97 27.39
C LEU A 113 -8.08 10.35 28.71
#